data_AF-A0A6J7CDE4-F1
#
_entry.id   AF-A0A6J7CDE4-F1
#
_cell.length_a   1.000
_cell.length_b   1.000
_cell.length_c   1.000
_cell.angle_alpha   90.00
_cell.angle_beta   90.00
_cell.angle_gamma   90.00
#
_symmetry.space_group_name_H-M   'P 1'
#
loop_
_entity.id
_entity.type
_entity.pdbx_description
1 polymer ?
#
loop_
_entity_poly.entity_id
_entity_poly.type
_entity_poly.pdbx_seq_one_letter_code
_entity_poly.pdbx_strand_id
1 'polypeptide(L)'
;MADFAARVSQGHIGRARYLANNESVRNTRTTIMALPLTLKGISSAFAAAQTLVDLATEQANQASDERNEKEINDLSLAYGKGATGRGMASGASKAIKELEKEQKTRSTRMVRDGLDAALLDIATFYRDVMMVQAGSSDALINKELENEINAYAANNKPATTINKINAIMAARTNLGHNAAPLLTIEALMCVLAR
;
A
#
# COMPACT_ATOMS: atom_id res chain seq x y z
N MET A 1 3.35 -3.46 21.23
CA MET A 1 2.81 -2.50 20.23
C MET A 1 3.81 -1.39 19.87
N ALA A 2 4.29 -0.58 20.82
CA ALA A 2 5.22 0.52 20.53
C ALA A 2 6.50 0.08 19.79
N ASP A 3 7.12 -1.00 20.25
CA ASP A 3 8.33 -1.59 19.66
C ASP A 3 8.10 -2.10 18.22
N PHE A 4 6.98 -2.80 17.97
CA PHE A 4 6.56 -3.19 16.61
C PHE A 4 6.39 -1.98 15.69
N ALA A 5 5.62 -0.97 16.12
CA ALA A 5 5.36 0.22 15.32
C ALA A 5 6.65 1.01 15.04
N ALA A 6 7.57 1.09 16.00
CA ALA A 6 8.87 1.73 15.84
C ALA A 6 9.73 1.01 14.79
N ARG A 7 9.86 -0.33 14.87
CA ARG A 7 10.58 -1.11 13.86
C ARG A 7 9.94 -0.96 12.48
N VAL A 8 8.68 -1.32 12.34
CA VAL A 8 8.03 -1.41 11.03
C VAL A 8 7.89 -0.05 10.34
N SER A 9 7.81 1.04 11.09
CA SER A 9 7.74 2.39 10.50
C SER A 9 9.08 2.92 10.01
N GLN A 10 10.21 2.31 10.38
CA GLN A 10 11.56 2.71 9.96
C GLN A 10 11.83 4.21 10.17
N GLY A 11 11.39 4.75 11.32
CA GLY A 11 11.57 6.17 11.67
C GLY A 11 10.48 7.11 11.16
N HIS A 12 9.51 6.63 10.37
CA HIS A 12 8.40 7.45 9.91
C HIS A 12 7.32 7.59 10.99
N ILE A 13 7.34 8.70 11.73
CA ILE A 13 6.44 8.97 12.88
C ILE A 13 4.95 8.84 12.50
N GLY A 14 4.54 9.40 11.35
CA GLY A 14 3.16 9.30 10.86
C GLY A 14 2.69 7.84 10.68
N ARG A 15 3.47 7.03 9.95
CA ARG A 15 3.26 5.60 9.77
C ARG A 15 3.28 4.83 11.10
N ALA A 16 4.20 5.16 12.01
CA ALA A 16 4.27 4.52 13.33
C ALA A 16 2.96 4.72 14.11
N ARG A 17 2.48 5.97 14.18
CA ARG A 17 1.21 6.32 14.82
C ARG A 17 0.03 5.64 14.13
N TYR A 18 0.04 5.59 12.81
CA TYR A 18 -1.02 4.97 12.03
C TYR A 18 -1.09 3.45 12.29
N LEU A 19 0.03 2.74 12.27
CA LEU A 19 0.12 1.31 12.58
C LEU A 19 -0.24 1.00 14.04
N ALA A 20 0.13 1.86 14.98
CA ALA A 20 -0.19 1.66 16.39
C ALA A 20 -1.70 1.73 16.66
N ASN A 21 -2.41 2.64 15.99
CA ASN A 21 -3.83 2.91 16.27
C ASN A 21 -4.82 2.16 15.37
N ASN A 22 -4.39 1.64 14.21
CA ASN A 22 -5.30 1.03 13.25
C ASN A 22 -5.00 -0.45 13.05
N GLU A 23 -5.90 -1.30 13.52
CA GLU A 23 -5.78 -2.75 13.39
C GLU A 23 -5.93 -3.23 11.95
N SER A 24 -6.90 -2.68 11.20
CA SER A 24 -7.09 -2.98 9.78
C SER A 24 -5.78 -2.81 8.99
N VAL A 25 -5.05 -1.72 9.23
CA VAL A 25 -3.76 -1.42 8.59
C VAL A 25 -2.71 -2.47 8.93
N ARG A 26 -2.67 -2.96 10.18
CA ARG A 26 -1.77 -4.04 10.58
C ARG A 26 -2.13 -5.35 9.90
N ASN A 27 -3.41 -5.68 9.79
CA ASN A 27 -3.89 -6.89 9.12
C ASN A 27 -3.57 -6.86 7.62
N THR A 28 -3.85 -5.74 6.94
CA THR A 28 -3.46 -5.52 5.55
C THR A 28 -1.96 -5.72 5.36
N ARG A 29 -1.14 -5.15 6.26
CA ARG A 29 0.31 -5.34 6.21
C ARG A 29 0.71 -6.81 6.38
N THR A 30 0.12 -7.53 7.32
CA THR A 30 0.40 -8.97 7.51
C THR A 30 0.15 -9.75 6.21
N THR A 31 -0.93 -9.47 5.51
CA THR A 31 -1.23 -10.07 4.20
C THR A 31 -0.18 -9.69 3.16
N ILE A 32 0.20 -8.41 3.06
CA ILE A 32 1.23 -7.92 2.13
C ILE A 32 2.57 -8.63 2.37
N MET A 33 2.97 -8.76 3.64
CA MET A 33 4.23 -9.36 4.04
C MET A 33 4.29 -10.87 3.77
N ALA A 34 3.15 -11.54 3.61
CA ALA A 34 3.09 -12.94 3.23
C ALA A 34 3.24 -13.15 1.71
N LEU A 35 2.96 -12.13 0.88
CA LEU A 35 2.99 -12.26 -0.58
C LEU A 35 4.33 -12.79 -1.14
N PRO A 36 5.51 -12.32 -0.69
CA PRO A 36 6.79 -12.83 -1.20
C PRO A 36 6.97 -14.35 -1.02
N LEU A 37 6.33 -14.93 0.00
CA LEU A 37 6.45 -16.35 0.35
C LEU A 37 5.51 -17.24 -0.48
N THR A 38 4.52 -16.67 -1.18
CA THR A 38 3.56 -17.42 -2.00
C THR A 38 3.96 -17.55 -3.47
N LEU A 39 5.01 -16.85 -3.89
CA LEU A 39 5.45 -16.77 -5.28
C LEU A 39 6.17 -18.05 -5.72
N LYS A 40 5.44 -18.93 -6.43
CA LYS A 40 5.94 -20.22 -6.95
C LYS A 40 5.96 -20.30 -8.48
N GLY A 41 5.61 -19.21 -9.15
CA GLY A 41 5.54 -19.13 -10.61
C GLY A 41 4.63 -18.00 -11.09
N ILE A 42 4.36 -18.00 -12.40
CA ILE A 42 3.62 -16.91 -13.07
C ILE A 42 2.21 -16.77 -12.49
N SER A 43 1.44 -17.85 -12.36
CA SER A 43 0.05 -17.76 -11.87
C SER A 43 -0.04 -17.15 -10.46
N SER A 44 0.85 -17.56 -9.54
CA SER A 44 0.92 -16.96 -8.20
C SER A 44 1.38 -15.50 -8.21
N ALA A 45 2.22 -15.10 -9.18
CA ALA A 45 2.69 -13.73 -9.31
C ALA A 45 1.55 -12.78 -9.71
N PHE A 46 0.72 -13.17 -10.68
CA PHE A 46 -0.46 -12.39 -11.07
C PHE A 46 -1.49 -12.32 -9.94
N ALA A 47 -1.75 -13.43 -9.25
CA ALA A 47 -2.67 -13.46 -8.10
C ALA A 47 -2.18 -12.55 -6.95
N ALA A 48 -0.89 -12.59 -6.63
CA ALA A 48 -0.29 -11.71 -5.62
C ALA A 48 -0.34 -10.24 -6.04
N ALA A 49 -0.14 -9.94 -7.33
CA ALA A 49 -0.25 -8.59 -7.86
C ALA A 49 -1.67 -8.03 -7.72
N GLN A 50 -2.67 -8.82 -8.10
CA GLN A 50 -4.08 -8.44 -7.94
C GLN A 50 -4.43 -8.20 -6.48
N THR A 51 -4.03 -9.12 -5.59
CA THR A 51 -4.24 -8.97 -4.14
C THR A 51 -3.63 -7.68 -3.61
N LEU A 52 -2.41 -7.33 -4.03
CA LEU A 52 -1.75 -6.11 -3.58
C LEU A 52 -2.50 -4.84 -4.03
N VAL A 53 -2.99 -4.82 -5.27
CA VAL A 53 -3.76 -3.69 -5.82
C VAL A 53 -5.12 -3.58 -5.16
N ASP A 54 -5.80 -4.70 -4.91
CA ASP A 54 -7.10 -4.73 -4.24
C ASP A 54 -6.97 -4.21 -2.81
N LEU A 55 -5.97 -4.67 -2.06
CA LEU A 55 -5.71 -4.20 -0.69
C LEU A 55 -5.41 -2.69 -0.65
N ALA A 56 -4.60 -2.17 -1.57
CA ALA A 56 -4.32 -0.74 -1.63
C ALA A 56 -5.56 0.08 -2.01
N THR A 57 -6.41 -0.45 -2.90
CA THR A 57 -7.66 0.18 -3.31
C THR A 57 -8.67 0.22 -2.18
N GLU A 58 -8.87 -0.91 -1.50
CA GLU A 58 -9.75 -1.03 -0.34
C GLU A 58 -9.31 -0.09 0.78
N GLN A 59 -8.02 -0.05 1.09
CA GLN A 59 -7.49 0.85 2.11
C GLN A 59 -7.68 2.33 1.77
N ALA A 60 -7.53 2.71 0.49
CA ALA A 60 -7.76 4.08 0.03
C ALA A 60 -9.24 4.48 0.15
N ASN A 61 -10.16 3.57 -0.19
CA ASN A 61 -11.60 3.78 -0.06
C ASN A 61 -12.00 3.91 1.42
N GLN A 62 -11.60 2.95 2.26
CA GLN A 62 -11.85 3.00 3.71
C GLN A 62 -11.37 4.31 4.35
N ALA A 63 -10.23 4.86 3.90
CA ALA A 63 -9.68 6.10 4.42
C ALA A 63 -10.34 7.38 3.87
N SER A 64 -11.17 7.29 2.83
CA SER A 64 -11.76 8.46 2.16
C SER A 64 -13.29 8.48 2.10
N ASP A 65 -13.98 7.33 2.14
CA ASP A 65 -15.42 7.23 1.90
C ASP A 65 -16.26 8.11 2.85
N GLU A 66 -16.05 7.99 4.17
CA GLU A 66 -16.77 8.80 5.17
C GLU A 66 -16.53 10.31 4.97
N ARG A 67 -15.31 10.69 4.60
CA ARG A 67 -14.96 12.08 4.35
C ARG A 67 -15.63 12.58 3.06
N ASN A 68 -15.59 11.78 2.01
CA ASN A 68 -16.15 12.13 0.71
C ASN A 68 -17.67 12.33 0.81
N GLU A 69 -18.36 11.43 1.52
CA GLU A 69 -19.80 11.54 1.76
C GLU A 69 -20.14 12.81 2.55
N LYS A 70 -19.37 13.10 3.61
CA LYS A 70 -19.54 14.32 4.38
C LYS A 70 -19.34 15.57 3.54
N GLU A 71 -18.28 15.64 2.74
CA GLU A 71 -18.01 16.78 1.85
C GLU A 71 -19.15 17.02 0.84
N ILE A 72 -19.70 15.95 0.25
CA ILE A 72 -20.85 16.04 -0.67
C ILE A 72 -22.09 16.56 0.06
N ASN A 73 -22.37 16.07 1.27
CA ASN A 73 -23.51 16.49 2.06
C ASN A 73 -23.39 17.96 2.49
N ASP A 74 -22.22 18.36 3.00
CA ASP A 74 -21.95 19.74 3.43
C ASP A 74 -22.07 20.71 2.25
N LEU A 75 -21.52 20.35 1.08
CA LEU A 75 -21.65 21.16 -0.14
C LEU A 75 -23.12 21.25 -0.58
N SER A 76 -23.84 20.12 -0.56
CA SER A 76 -25.25 20.11 -0.95
C SER A 76 -26.11 20.98 -0.02
N LEU A 77 -25.86 20.94 1.29
CA LEU A 77 -26.52 21.78 2.28
C LEU A 77 -26.23 23.27 2.01
N ALA A 78 -24.97 23.62 1.72
CA ALA A 78 -24.58 24.99 1.38
C ALA A 78 -25.30 25.53 0.12
N TYR A 79 -25.65 24.66 -0.82
CA TYR A 79 -26.43 24.99 -2.01
C TYR A 79 -27.97 24.95 -1.80
N GLY A 80 -28.44 24.66 -0.59
CA GLY A 80 -29.85 24.72 -0.22
C GLY A 80 -30.60 23.39 -0.28
N LYS A 81 -29.90 22.24 -0.25
CA LYS A 81 -30.54 20.92 -0.14
C LYS A 81 -31.34 20.89 1.18
N GLY A 82 -32.67 20.75 1.08
CA GLY A 82 -33.57 20.76 2.24
C GLY A 82 -34.13 22.15 2.64
N ALA A 83 -33.81 23.22 1.90
CA ALA A 83 -34.40 24.53 2.16
C ALA A 83 -35.88 24.58 1.75
N THR A 84 -36.74 25.10 2.64
CA THR A 84 -38.15 25.38 2.35
C THR A 84 -38.27 26.70 1.58
N GLY A 85 -38.25 26.61 0.25
CA GLY A 85 -38.26 27.80 -0.62
C GLY A 85 -37.89 27.50 -2.07
N ARG A 86 -36.98 28.29 -2.66
CA ARG A 86 -36.60 28.25 -4.09
C ARG A 86 -35.91 26.96 -4.57
N GLY A 87 -35.78 25.94 -3.71
CA GLY A 87 -35.01 24.71 -4.00
C GLY A 87 -33.50 24.96 -4.05
N MET A 88 -32.76 23.96 -4.55
CA MET A 88 -31.31 24.04 -4.74
C MET A 88 -30.92 25.21 -5.66
N ALA A 89 -29.87 25.96 -5.32
CA ALA A 89 -29.38 27.07 -6.12
C ALA A 89 -28.84 26.59 -7.49
N SER A 90 -28.96 27.44 -8.51
CA SER A 90 -28.42 27.15 -9.85
C SER A 90 -26.90 26.94 -9.78
N GLY A 91 -26.42 25.88 -10.44
CA GLY A 91 -25.00 25.49 -10.41
C GLY A 91 -24.61 24.45 -9.36
N ALA A 92 -25.51 24.05 -8.45
CA ALA A 92 -25.22 23.02 -7.45
C ALA A 92 -24.74 21.69 -8.07
N SER A 93 -25.40 21.23 -9.14
CA SER A 93 -24.99 20.00 -9.84
C SER A 93 -23.59 20.10 -10.44
N LYS A 94 -23.19 21.29 -10.93
CA LYS A 94 -21.84 21.50 -11.47
C LYS A 94 -20.80 21.48 -10.36
N ALA A 95 -21.09 22.11 -9.21
CA ALA A 95 -20.20 22.13 -8.06
C ALA A 95 -19.98 20.73 -7.48
N ILE A 96 -21.06 19.94 -7.34
CA ILE A 96 -20.97 18.55 -6.87
C ILE A 96 -20.11 17.70 -7.83
N LYS A 97 -20.32 17.82 -9.14
CA LYS A 97 -19.52 17.09 -10.14
C LYS A 97 -18.02 17.44 -10.09
N GLU A 98 -17.68 18.70 -9.85
CA GLU A 98 -16.26 19.07 -9.73
C GLU A 98 -15.66 18.50 -8.43
N LEU A 99 -16.41 18.53 -7.32
CA LEU A 99 -15.99 17.90 -6.07
C LEU A 99 -15.76 16.39 -6.25
N GLU A 100 -16.68 15.67 -6.90
CA GLU A 100 -16.52 14.23 -7.20
C GLU A 100 -15.26 13.96 -8.03
N LYS A 101 -14.93 14.83 -8.99
CA LYS A 101 -13.72 14.72 -9.80
C LYS A 101 -12.45 14.95 -8.98
N GLU A 102 -12.47 15.91 -8.04
CA GLU A 102 -11.37 16.12 -7.10
C GLU A 102 -11.20 14.91 -6.16
N GLN A 103 -12.30 14.37 -5.64
CA GLN A 103 -12.32 13.17 -4.80
C GLN A 103 -11.77 11.96 -5.54
N LYS A 104 -12.15 11.74 -6.80
CA LYS A 104 -11.60 10.68 -7.65
C LYS A 104 -10.09 10.84 -7.89
N THR A 105 -9.64 12.07 -8.13
CA THR A 105 -8.21 12.38 -8.28
C THR A 105 -7.43 12.05 -7.01
N ARG A 106 -8.00 12.40 -5.85
CA ARG A 106 -7.43 12.12 -4.53
C ARG A 106 -7.38 10.62 -4.24
N SER A 107 -8.46 9.89 -4.49
CA SER A 107 -8.53 8.43 -4.35
C SER A 107 -7.45 7.76 -5.21
N THR A 108 -7.30 8.17 -6.47
CA THR A 108 -6.23 7.65 -7.35
C THR A 108 -4.83 7.84 -6.76
N ARG A 109 -4.55 9.00 -6.15
CA ARG A 109 -3.29 9.26 -5.46
C ARG A 109 -3.13 8.37 -4.22
N MET A 110 -4.18 8.24 -3.42
CA MET A 110 -4.16 7.40 -2.21
C MET A 110 -3.87 5.94 -2.51
N VAL A 111 -4.42 5.38 -3.60
CA VAL A 111 -4.10 4.01 -4.04
C VAL A 111 -2.62 3.88 -4.38
N ARG A 112 -2.05 4.86 -5.11
CA ARG A 112 -0.63 4.84 -5.48
C ARG A 112 0.29 4.97 -4.27
N ASP A 113 -0.04 5.85 -3.33
CA ASP A 113 0.71 6.02 -2.09
C ASP A 113 0.64 4.73 -1.24
N GLY A 114 -0.52 4.07 -1.20
CA GLY A 114 -0.71 2.77 -0.56
C GLY A 114 0.13 1.67 -1.20
N LEU A 115 0.19 1.61 -2.53
CA LEU A 115 1.06 0.69 -3.26
C LEU A 115 2.53 0.97 -2.98
N ASP A 116 2.98 2.23 -2.99
CA ASP A 116 4.37 2.57 -2.67
C ASP A 116 4.75 2.12 -1.25
N ALA A 117 3.87 2.36 -0.28
CA ALA A 117 4.05 1.92 1.10
C ALA A 117 4.13 0.39 1.21
N ALA A 118 3.29 -0.33 0.47
CA ALA A 118 3.30 -1.79 0.43
C ALA A 118 4.56 -2.35 -0.24
N LEU A 119 5.06 -1.70 -1.29
CA LEU A 119 6.33 -2.04 -1.91
C LEU A 119 7.51 -1.82 -0.97
N LEU A 120 7.49 -0.76 -0.17
CA LEU A 120 8.49 -0.56 0.89
C LEU A 120 8.42 -1.65 1.96
N ASP A 121 7.22 -2.07 2.37
CA ASP A 121 7.06 -3.21 3.29
C ASP A 121 7.70 -4.49 2.72
N ILE A 122 7.40 -4.83 1.47
CA ILE A 122 8.02 -5.98 0.78
C ILE A 122 9.54 -5.80 0.67
N ALA A 123 10.03 -4.58 0.43
CA ALA A 123 11.47 -4.31 0.43
C ALA A 123 12.11 -4.56 1.79
N THR A 124 11.42 -4.28 2.91
CA THR A 124 11.94 -4.59 4.25
C THR A 124 12.10 -6.09 4.49
N PHE A 125 11.24 -6.94 3.92
CA PHE A 125 11.40 -8.40 3.95
C PHE A 125 12.72 -8.81 3.28
N TYR A 126 12.97 -8.37 2.05
CA TYR A 126 14.21 -8.71 1.35
C TYR A 126 15.45 -8.08 1.97
N ARG A 127 15.32 -6.90 2.59
CA ARG A 127 16.39 -6.29 3.39
C ARG A 127 16.76 -7.19 4.56
N ASP A 128 15.79 -7.68 5.31
CA ASP A 128 16.04 -8.57 6.45
C ASP A 128 16.65 -9.91 6.01
N VAL A 129 16.20 -10.47 4.88
CA VAL A 129 16.86 -11.63 4.23
C VAL A 129 18.32 -11.33 3.92
N MET A 130 18.61 -10.16 3.34
CA MET A 130 19.98 -9.74 3.02
C MET A 130 20.84 -9.59 4.29
N MET A 131 20.27 -9.08 5.38
CA MET A 131 20.97 -8.96 6.67
C MET A 131 21.34 -10.32 7.25
N VAL A 132 20.43 -11.30 7.20
CA VAL A 132 20.72 -12.69 7.58
C VAL A 132 21.81 -13.30 6.69
N GLN A 133 21.72 -13.11 5.38
CA GLN A 133 22.73 -13.59 4.42
C GLN A 133 24.12 -12.97 4.65
N ALA A 134 24.18 -11.76 5.21
CA ALA A 134 25.42 -11.08 5.59
C ALA A 134 25.93 -11.47 6.99
N GLY A 135 25.25 -12.36 7.71
CA GLY A 135 25.62 -12.79 9.06
C GLY A 135 25.25 -11.80 10.17
N SER A 136 24.32 -10.88 9.93
CA SER A 136 23.89 -9.86 10.89
C SER A 136 22.38 -9.97 11.16
N SER A 137 21.98 -10.98 11.93
CA SER A 137 20.57 -11.28 12.25
C SER A 137 19.99 -10.47 13.42
N ASP A 138 20.80 -9.71 14.15
CA ASP A 138 20.35 -9.09 15.42
C ASP A 138 19.36 -7.93 15.25
N ALA A 139 19.27 -7.36 14.04
CA ALA A 139 18.51 -6.15 13.74
C ALA A 139 17.47 -6.35 12.63
N LEU A 140 16.69 -7.43 12.71
CA LEU A 140 15.55 -7.64 11.81
C LEU A 140 14.42 -6.64 12.10
N ILE A 141 13.88 -6.07 11.04
CA ILE A 141 12.71 -5.19 11.10
C ILE A 141 11.47 -6.05 11.40
N ASN A 142 11.32 -7.14 10.65
CA ASN A 142 10.18 -8.03 10.62
C ASN A 142 10.42 -9.26 11.50
N LYS A 143 10.65 -9.05 12.80
CA LYS A 143 10.95 -10.11 13.77
C LYS A 143 9.87 -11.20 13.81
N GLU A 144 8.63 -10.83 13.53
CA GLU A 144 7.50 -11.76 13.50
C GLU A 144 7.62 -12.80 12.35
N LEU A 145 8.47 -12.54 11.36
CA LEU A 145 8.75 -13.42 10.21
C LEU A 145 10.17 -14.00 10.24
N GLU A 146 10.82 -14.00 11.41
CA GLU A 146 12.22 -14.42 11.52
C GLU A 146 12.48 -15.83 10.96
N ASN A 147 11.57 -16.77 11.22
CA ASN A 147 11.71 -18.14 10.71
C ASN A 147 11.63 -18.20 9.18
N GLU A 148 10.68 -17.49 8.60
CA GLU A 148 10.47 -17.38 7.16
C GLU A 148 11.63 -16.67 6.48
N ILE A 149 12.16 -15.61 7.10
CA ILE A 149 13.32 -14.86 6.63
C ILE A 149 14.56 -15.76 6.63
N ASN A 150 14.82 -16.48 7.71
CA ASN A 150 15.95 -17.41 7.81
C ASN A 150 15.84 -18.54 6.78
N ALA A 151 14.66 -19.14 6.63
CA ALA A 151 14.41 -20.17 5.63
C ALA A 151 14.60 -19.64 4.20
N TYR A 152 14.11 -18.43 3.91
CA TYR A 152 14.28 -17.81 2.61
C TYR A 152 15.77 -17.49 2.33
N ALA A 153 16.49 -16.96 3.32
CA ALA A 153 17.91 -16.65 3.24
C ALA A 153 18.77 -17.89 2.95
N ALA A 154 18.47 -19.02 3.59
CA ALA A 154 19.18 -20.28 3.40
C ALA A 154 18.98 -20.88 1.99
N ASN A 155 17.81 -20.67 1.38
CA ASN A 155 17.45 -21.27 0.09
C ASN A 155 17.73 -20.36 -1.13
N ASN A 156 18.14 -19.11 -0.92
CA ASN A 156 18.36 -18.14 -2.00
C ASN A 156 19.76 -17.56 -1.95
N LYS A 157 20.30 -17.22 -3.13
CA LYS A 157 21.61 -16.56 -3.24
C LYS A 157 21.48 -15.06 -2.91
N PRO A 158 22.50 -14.44 -2.27
CA PRO A 158 22.48 -12.99 -2.00
C PRO A 158 22.25 -12.12 -3.24
N ALA A 159 22.84 -12.51 -4.38
CA ALA A 159 22.64 -11.81 -5.65
C ALA A 159 21.16 -11.78 -6.09
N THR A 160 20.41 -12.86 -5.84
CA THR A 160 18.97 -12.92 -6.12
C THR A 160 18.18 -11.97 -5.23
N THR A 161 18.51 -11.90 -3.93
CA THR A 161 17.89 -10.97 -2.98
C THR A 161 18.10 -9.51 -3.42
N ILE A 162 19.31 -9.14 -3.81
CA ILE A 162 19.64 -7.78 -4.30
C ILE A 162 18.85 -7.46 -5.57
N ASN A 163 18.77 -8.39 -6.52
CA ASN A 163 17.98 -8.21 -7.74
C ASN A 163 16.50 -7.95 -7.44
N LYS A 164 15.93 -8.65 -6.44
CA LYS A 164 14.55 -8.45 -6.00
C LYS A 164 14.36 -7.06 -5.38
N ILE A 165 15.28 -6.59 -4.54
CA ILE A 165 15.26 -5.22 -3.99
C ILE A 165 15.31 -4.18 -5.12
N ASN A 166 16.22 -4.34 -6.08
CA ASN A 166 16.35 -3.44 -7.22
C ASN A 166 15.06 -3.39 -8.08
N ALA A 167 14.44 -4.54 -8.31
CA ALA A 167 13.17 -4.62 -9.04
C ALA A 167 12.05 -3.86 -8.31
N ILE A 168 11.98 -3.96 -6.98
CA ILE A 168 11.02 -3.21 -6.18
C ILE A 168 11.27 -1.70 -6.30
N MET A 169 12.52 -1.26 -6.21
CA MET A 169 12.87 0.17 -6.35
C MET A 169 12.55 0.72 -7.76
N ALA A 170 12.75 -0.10 -8.80
CA ALA A 170 12.35 0.24 -10.16
C ALA A 170 10.83 0.36 -10.30
N ALA A 171 10.07 -0.58 -9.73
CA ALA A 171 8.61 -0.53 -9.72
C ALA A 171 8.07 0.73 -9.01
N ARG A 172 8.66 1.11 -7.87
CA ARG A 172 8.33 2.35 -7.16
C ARG A 172 8.56 3.59 -8.03
N THR A 173 9.71 3.66 -8.69
CA THR A 173 10.02 4.75 -9.64
C THR A 173 8.98 4.84 -10.76
N ASN A 174 8.60 3.69 -11.33
CA ASN A 174 7.59 3.63 -12.39
C ASN A 174 6.20 4.09 -11.91
N LEU A 175 5.78 3.71 -10.70
CA LEU A 175 4.54 4.21 -10.10
C LEU A 175 4.58 5.73 -9.92
N GLY A 176 5.72 6.27 -9.48
CA GLY A 176 5.96 7.72 -9.39
C GLY A 176 5.86 8.45 -10.74
N HIS A 177 6.12 7.76 -11.85
CA HIS A 177 5.97 8.26 -13.22
C HIS A 177 4.61 7.92 -13.84
N ASN A 178 3.58 7.63 -13.04
CA ASN A 178 2.21 7.35 -13.48
C ASN A 178 2.05 6.10 -14.35
N ALA A 179 2.93 5.11 -14.24
CA ALA A 179 2.71 3.81 -14.87
C ALA A 179 1.38 3.18 -14.40
N ALA A 180 0.80 2.32 -15.25
CA ALA A 180 -0.43 1.59 -14.92
C ALA A 180 -0.16 0.69 -13.69
N PRO A 181 -0.88 0.87 -12.56
CA PRO A 181 -0.52 0.20 -11.31
C PRO A 181 -0.50 -1.32 -11.41
N LEU A 182 -1.59 -1.94 -11.86
CA LEU A 182 -1.69 -3.40 -11.93
C LEU A 182 -0.57 -4.02 -12.78
N LEU A 183 -0.38 -3.52 -14.00
CA LEU A 183 0.68 -4.01 -14.89
C LEU A 183 2.08 -3.86 -14.28
N THR A 184 2.33 -2.76 -13.57
CA THR A 184 3.62 -2.51 -12.90
C THR A 184 3.86 -3.53 -11.79
N ILE A 185 2.83 -3.82 -10.99
CA ILE A 185 2.91 -4.82 -9.92
C ILE A 185 3.00 -6.25 -10.49
N GLU A 186 2.27 -6.58 -11.55
CA GLU A 186 2.37 -7.89 -12.22
C GLU A 186 3.79 -8.15 -12.73
N ALA A 187 4.39 -7.16 -13.40
CA ALA A 187 5.76 -7.23 -13.88
C ALA A 187 6.74 -7.43 -12.72
N LEU A 188 6.58 -6.69 -11.62
CA LEU A 188 7.38 -6.86 -10.41
C LEU A 188 7.24 -8.27 -9.82
N MET A 189 6.02 -8.74 -9.58
CA MET A 189 5.76 -10.05 -8.97
C MET A 189 6.33 -11.19 -9.84
N CYS A 190 6.32 -11.03 -11.17
CA CYS A 190 6.96 -11.98 -12.08
C CYS A 190 8.49 -12.02 -11.95
N VAL A 191 9.13 -10.92 -11.53
CA VAL A 191 10.57 -10.90 -11.21
C VAL A 191 10.81 -11.50 -9.82
N LEU A 192 9.94 -11.18 -8.84
CA LEU A 192 10.03 -11.72 -7.48
C LEU A 192 9.79 -13.24 -7.41
N ALA A 193 9.04 -13.80 -8.35
CA ALA A 193 8.78 -15.24 -8.45
C ALA A 193 9.94 -16.07 -9.05
N ARG A 194 11.00 -15.43 -9.52
CA ARG A 194 12.19 -16.08 -10.11
C ARG A 194 13.31 -16.28 -9.11
#